data_AF-A0A960IXY0-F1
#
_entry.id   AF-A0A960IXY0-F1
#
_cell.length_a   1.000
_cell.length_b   1.000
_cell.length_c   1.000
_cell.angle_alpha   90.00
_cell.angle_beta   90.00
_cell.angle_gamma   90.00
#
_symmetry.space_group_name_H-M   'P 1'
#
loop_
_entity.id
_entity.type
_entity.pdbx_description
1 polymer ?
#
loop_
_entity_poly.entity_id
_entity_poly.type
_entity_poly.pdbx_seq_one_letter_code
_entity_poly.pdbx_strand_id
1 'polypeptide(L)'
;AGLAPWQFYGPTTQRDDTTYLHLLMRPYDSVTVRGVPIRRIAGVRHVPSERALTFHTRAAVIDELFNADPVGEAIIEVPEDLVDDHATVLALDVTPA
;
A
#
# COMPACT_ATOMS: atom_id res chain seq x y z
N ALA A 1 14.81 1.15 4.32
CA ALA A 1 14.26 2.53 4.34
C ALA A 1 12.91 2.48 3.64
N GLY A 2 11.94 3.33 3.99
CA GLY A 2 10.61 3.30 3.37
C GLY A 2 10.60 3.66 1.88
N LEU A 3 9.40 3.84 1.34
CA LEU A 3 9.15 4.27 -0.03
C LEU A 3 9.70 5.67 -0.31
N ALA A 4 9.98 5.94 -1.59
CA ALA A 4 10.33 7.27 -2.06
C ALA A 4 9.13 8.24 -1.96
N PRO A 5 9.35 9.56 -1.82
CA PRO A 5 8.28 10.55 -1.61
C PRO A 5 7.19 10.59 -2.69
N TRP A 6 7.50 10.18 -3.92
CA TRP A 6 6.55 10.16 -5.03
C TRP A 6 5.66 8.90 -5.03
N GLN A 7 6.07 7.85 -4.30
CA GLN A 7 5.38 6.57 -4.27
C GLN A 7 4.17 6.60 -3.32
N PHE A 8 4.21 7.40 -2.27
CA PHE A 8 3.13 7.45 -1.28
C PHE A 8 3.01 8.85 -0.69
N TYR A 9 1.78 9.30 -0.52
CA TYR A 9 1.51 10.60 0.10
C TYR A 9 1.48 10.47 1.63
N GLY A 10 2.68 10.45 2.21
CA GLY A 10 2.90 10.37 3.64
C GLY A 10 4.25 9.74 3.97
N PRO A 11 4.65 9.74 5.26
CA PRO A 11 5.83 9.01 5.67
C PRO A 11 5.60 7.50 5.54
N THR A 12 6.69 6.79 5.27
CA THR A 12 6.71 5.33 5.32
C THR A 12 7.91 4.83 6.08
N THR A 13 7.74 3.69 6.74
CA THR A 13 8.83 2.91 7.30
C THR A 13 8.81 1.51 6.71
N GLN A 14 9.92 0.79 6.78
CA GLN A 14 10.00 -0.58 6.28
C GLN A 14 10.71 -1.45 7.30
N ARG A 15 10.18 -2.65 7.48
CA ARG A 15 10.83 -3.74 8.22
C ARG A 15 10.65 -5.01 7.41
N ASP A 16 11.76 -5.65 7.07
CA ASP A 16 11.77 -6.85 6.22
C ASP A 16 10.97 -6.58 4.92
N ASP A 17 10.00 -7.42 4.61
CA ASP A 17 9.13 -7.36 3.43
C ASP A 17 7.84 -6.52 3.65
N THR A 18 7.72 -5.87 4.81
CA THR A 18 6.56 -5.06 5.20
C THR A 18 6.88 -3.58 5.14
N THR A 19 6.09 -2.84 4.38
CA THR A 19 6.09 -1.38 4.37
C THR A 19 4.93 -0.83 5.20
N TYR A 20 5.22 0.06 6.14
CA TYR A 20 4.20 0.74 6.94
C TYR A 20 3.89 2.11 6.34
N LEU A 21 2.61 2.34 6.06
CA LEU A 21 2.06 3.56 5.49
C LEU A 21 1.44 4.39 6.61
N HIS A 22 1.97 5.58 6.84
CA HIS A 22 1.46 6.49 7.88
C HIS A 22 0.51 7.50 7.25
N LEU A 23 -0.79 7.30 7.46
CA LEU A 23 -1.86 8.12 6.90
C LEU A 23 -2.09 9.32 7.83
N LEU A 24 -1.43 10.45 7.53
CA LEU A 24 -1.49 11.68 8.35
C LEU A 24 -2.36 12.82 7.78
N MET A 25 -2.80 12.72 6.52
CA MET A 25 -3.60 13.72 5.79
C MET A 25 -5.05 13.24 5.52
N ARG A 26 -5.95 13.40 6.50
CA ARG A 26 -7.38 13.02 6.38
C ARG A 26 -8.16 13.90 5.38
N PRO A 27 -9.29 13.42 4.82
CA PRO A 27 -9.90 12.08 4.95
C PRO A 27 -9.39 11.05 3.91
N TYR A 28 -9.69 9.75 4.12
CA TYR A 28 -9.33 8.68 3.19
C TYR A 28 -10.54 7.80 2.87
N ASP A 29 -11.02 7.85 1.62
CA ASP A 29 -11.87 6.76 1.09
C ASP A 29 -10.98 5.64 0.56
N SER A 30 -9.89 6.03 -0.12
CA SER A 30 -8.85 5.13 -0.59
C SER A 30 -7.50 5.81 -0.56
N VAL A 31 -6.46 4.99 -0.58
CA VAL A 31 -5.07 5.41 -0.56
C VAL A 31 -4.30 4.73 -1.68
N THR A 32 -3.47 5.48 -2.41
CA THR A 32 -2.68 4.94 -3.52
C THR A 32 -1.21 4.85 -3.15
N VAL A 33 -0.61 3.68 -3.39
CA VAL A 33 0.83 3.43 -3.31
C VAL A 33 1.34 3.11 -4.71
N ARG A 34 2.29 3.90 -5.21
CA ARG A 34 2.80 3.84 -6.58
C ARG A 34 4.19 3.21 -6.64
N GLY A 35 4.56 2.72 -7.82
CA GLY A 35 5.87 2.15 -8.06
C GLY A 35 6.12 0.85 -7.28
N VAL A 36 5.08 0.04 -7.06
CA VAL A 36 5.15 -1.23 -6.32
C VAL A 36 4.98 -2.43 -7.26
N PRO A 37 5.61 -3.58 -6.98
CA PRO A 37 5.47 -4.80 -7.78
C PRO A 37 4.09 -5.41 -7.54
N ILE A 38 3.14 -5.14 -8.42
CA ILE A 38 1.71 -5.35 -8.14
C ILE A 38 1.33 -6.83 -7.96
N ARG A 39 2.09 -7.75 -8.57
CA ARG A 39 1.84 -9.20 -8.46
C ARG A 39 2.38 -9.82 -7.18
N ARG A 40 3.24 -9.10 -6.46
CA ARG A 40 3.91 -9.57 -5.25
C ARG A 40 3.29 -9.00 -3.99
N ILE A 41 2.27 -8.15 -4.11
CA ILE A 41 1.53 -7.66 -2.95
C ILE A 41 0.79 -8.84 -2.32
N ALA A 42 1.27 -9.27 -1.16
CA ALA A 42 0.72 -10.40 -0.40
C ALA A 42 -0.56 -9.99 0.36
N GLY A 43 -0.64 -8.73 0.77
CA GLY A 43 -1.78 -8.23 1.50
C GLY A 43 -1.58 -6.82 2.02
N VAL A 44 -2.69 -6.26 2.50
CA VAL A 44 -2.72 -5.00 3.22
C VAL A 44 -3.53 -5.19 4.49
N ARG A 45 -3.06 -4.66 5.61
CA ARG A 45 -3.76 -4.76 6.89
C ARG A 45 -3.65 -3.46 7.70
N HIS A 46 -4.69 -3.18 8.47
CA HIS A 46 -4.64 -2.14 9.50
C HIS A 46 -3.79 -2.64 10.67
N VAL A 47 -2.75 -1.89 11.06
CA VAL A 47 -1.76 -2.38 12.04
C VAL A 47 -2.35 -2.60 13.45
N PRO A 48 -3.11 -1.67 14.04
CA PRO A 48 -3.69 -1.87 15.37
C PRO A 48 -4.66 -3.06 15.48
N SER A 49 -5.53 -3.26 14.48
CA SER A 49 -6.60 -4.27 14.55
C SER A 49 -6.29 -5.55 13.80
N GLU A 50 -5.18 -5.60 13.05
CA GLU A 50 -4.81 -6.70 12.15
C GLU A 50 -5.87 -7.01 11.07
N ARG A 51 -6.84 -6.11 10.87
CA ARG A 51 -7.90 -6.28 9.87
C ARG A 51 -7.31 -6.19 8.48
N ALA A 52 -7.46 -7.27 7.72
CA ALA A 52 -7.14 -7.28 6.29
C ALA A 52 -8.01 -6.28 5.54
N LEU A 53 -7.41 -5.56 4.61
CA LEU A 53 -8.05 -4.53 3.79
C LEU A 53 -8.16 -4.99 2.33
N THR A 54 -9.24 -4.56 1.69
CA THR A 54 -9.39 -4.70 0.24
C THR A 54 -8.44 -3.74 -0.45
N PHE A 55 -7.81 -4.22 -1.52
CA PHE A 55 -7.04 -3.38 -2.41
C PHE A 55 -7.19 -3.90 -3.85
N HIS A 56 -6.96 -3.01 -4.80
CA HIS A 56 -6.92 -3.33 -6.22
C HIS A 56 -5.59 -2.84 -6.78
N THR A 57 -5.07 -3.52 -7.79
CA THR A 57 -3.81 -3.14 -8.43
C THR A 57 -4.03 -2.66 -9.85
N ARG A 58 -3.14 -1.77 -10.30
CA ARG A 58 -3.14 -1.24 -11.67
C ARG A 58 -1.70 -1.11 -12.17
N ALA A 59 -1.41 -1.58 -13.37
CA ALA A 59 -0.23 -1.16 -14.10
C ALA A 59 -0.60 -0.77 -15.55
N ALA A 60 0.41 -0.45 -16.36
CA ALA A 60 0.17 -0.25 -17.79
C ALA A 60 -0.19 -1.60 -18.45
N VAL A 61 -1.19 -1.63 -19.34
CA VAL A 61 -1.67 -2.87 -19.98
C VAL A 61 -0.54 -3.65 -20.66
N ILE A 62 0.39 -2.95 -21.33
CA ILE A 62 1.56 -3.58 -21.95
C ILE A 62 2.47 -4.22 -20.90
N ASP A 63 2.67 -3.55 -19.76
CA ASP A 63 3.50 -4.08 -18.67
C ASP A 63 2.82 -5.31 -18.05
N GLU A 64 1.50 -5.28 -17.82
CA GLU A 64 0.78 -6.45 -17.33
C GLU A 64 0.83 -7.65 -18.28
N LEU A 65 0.79 -7.43 -19.59
CA LEU A 65 0.79 -8.52 -20.58
C LEU A 65 2.17 -9.14 -20.81
N PHE A 66 3.24 -8.36 -20.72
CA PHE A 66 4.57 -8.78 -21.17
C PHE A 66 5.65 -8.77 -20.09
N ASN A 67 5.40 -8.18 -18.92
CA ASN A 67 6.32 -8.20 -17.78
C ASN A 67 5.86 -9.25 -16.75
N ALA A 68 6.79 -10.08 -16.29
CA ALA A 68 6.53 -11.10 -15.28
C ALA A 68 6.28 -10.45 -13.90
N ASP A 69 6.95 -9.33 -13.60
CA ASP A 69 6.84 -8.57 -12.36
C ASP A 69 6.54 -7.07 -12.67
N PRO A 70 5.31 -6.75 -13.11
CA PRO A 70 4.95 -5.39 -13.50
C PRO A 70 4.95 -4.45 -12.29
N VAL A 71 5.41 -3.23 -12.52
CA VAL A 71 5.44 -2.17 -11.51
C VAL A 71 4.26 -1.24 -11.75
N GLY A 72 3.49 -1.00 -10.69
CA GLY A 72 2.24 -0.25 -10.82
C GLY A 72 1.82 0.43 -9.53
N GLU A 73 0.51 0.50 -9.33
CA GLU A 73 -0.14 1.15 -8.23
C GLU A 73 -1.01 0.15 -7.46
N ALA A 74 -0.99 0.25 -6.14
CA ALA A 74 -1.94 -0.39 -5.25
C ALA A 74 -2.90 0.67 -4.71
N ILE A 75 -4.20 0.45 -4.91
CA ILE A 75 -5.27 1.32 -4.43
C ILE A 75 -5.95 0.58 -3.29
N ILE A 76 -5.78 1.08 -2.08
CA ILE A 76 -6.19 0.45 -0.83
C ILE A 76 -7.46 1.13 -0.35
N GLU A 77 -8.52 0.37 -0.09
CA GLU A 77 -9.73 0.88 0.53
C GLU A 77 -9.49 1.05 2.04
N VAL A 78 -9.86 2.20 2.58
CA VAL A 78 -9.70 2.50 4.02
C VAL A 78 -11.08 2.69 4.64
N PRO A 79 -11.62 1.66 5.33
CA PRO A 79 -12.90 1.77 6.02
C PRO A 79 -12.86 2.88 7.08
N GLU A 80 -13.93 3.68 7.15
CA GLU A 80 -14.05 4.80 8.09
C GLU A 80 -13.85 4.37 9.55
N ASP A 81 -14.30 3.16 9.91
CA ASP A 81 -14.18 2.61 11.27
C ASP A 81 -12.74 2.31 11.71
N LEU A 82 -11.78 2.34 10.78
CA LEU A 82 -10.36 2.12 11.04
C LEU A 82 -9.56 3.43 11.08
N VAL A 83 -10.21 4.57 10.79
CA VAL A 83 -9.54 5.87 10.79
C VAL A 83 -9.31 6.31 12.24
N ASP A 84 -8.05 6.32 12.64
CA ASP A 84 -7.59 6.75 13.96
C ASP A 84 -7.42 8.28 14.06
N ASP A 85 -7.70 8.82 15.25
CA ASP A 85 -7.64 10.26 15.54
C ASP A 85 -6.24 10.87 15.63
N HIS A 86 -5.21 10.05 15.79
CA HIS A 86 -3.82 10.48 15.84
C HIS A 86 -3.10 10.06 14.57
N ALA A 87 -3.14 8.78 14.22
CA ALA A 87 -2.51 8.25 13.03
C ALA A 87 -3.08 6.89 12.63
N THR A 88 -3.64 6.81 11.42
CA THR A 88 -3.97 5.52 10.81
C THR A 88 -2.70 4.91 10.21
N VAL A 89 -2.42 3.64 10.52
CA VAL A 89 -1.23 2.95 10.01
C VAL A 89 -1.63 1.65 9.34
N LEU A 90 -1.20 1.51 8.08
CA LEU A 90 -1.41 0.30 7.29
C LEU A 90 -0.08 -0.41 7.05
N ALA A 91 -0.09 -1.73 7.09
CA ALA A 91 1.02 -2.56 6.64
C ALA A 91 0.70 -3.08 5.24
N LEU A 92 1.63 -2.85 4.31
CA LEU A 92 1.65 -3.37 2.95
C LEU A 92 2.75 -4.43 2.87
N ASP A 93 2.36 -5.67 2.70
CA ASP A 93 3.27 -6.82 2.62
C ASP A 93 3.55 -7.14 1.16
N VAL A 94 4.84 -7.24 0.80
CA VAL A 94 5.28 -7.54 -0.57
C VAL A 94 6.22 -8.73 -0.52
N THR A 95 5.89 -9.83 -1.18
CA THR A 95 6.76 -11.01 -1.22
C THR A 95 8.11 -10.67 -1.88
N PRO A 96 9.22 -11.33 -1.48
CA PRO A 96 10.51 -11.22 -2.17
C PRO A 96 10.44 -11.56 -3.66
N ALA A 97 11.46 -11.14 -4.40
CA ALA A 97 11.60 -11.37 -5.85
C ALA A 97 12.08 -12.79 -6.15
#